data_AF-A0A445DP42-F1
#
_entry.id   AF-A0A445DP42-F1
#
_cell.length_a   1.000
_cell.length_b   1.000
_cell.length_c   1.000
_cell.angle_alpha   90.00
_cell.angle_beta   90.00
_cell.angle_gamma   90.00
#
_symmetry.space_group_name_H-M   'P 1'
#
loop_
_entity.id
_entity.type
_entity.pdbx_description
1 polymer ?
#
loop_
_entity_poly.entity_id
_entity_poly.type
_entity_poly.pdbx_seq_one_letter_code
_entity_poly.pdbx_strand_id
1 'polypeptide(L)'
;MELWVQTYGLPLNYITRKTVETIGKKIGVVIEMENPRLNNILQRTFFRVEVTLNITKPLSTGFWLAIENHQTFWVYFKYERIQDSYYLNYGILGHSKKECKNPMATASWDSMKPRYGLRLGVNRAKPLLARGTE
;
A
#
# COMPACT_ATOMS: atom_id res chain seq x y z
N MET A 1 -1.53 -13.76 -3.04
CA MET A 1 -0.22 -13.30 -3.54
C MET A 1 0.44 -12.48 -2.45
N GLU A 2 1.74 -12.62 -2.26
CA GLU A 2 2.51 -11.89 -1.26
C GLU A 2 3.17 -10.67 -1.91
N LEU A 3 2.91 -9.49 -1.37
CA LEU A 3 3.38 -8.23 -1.93
C LEU A 3 3.79 -7.26 -0.82
N TRP A 4 4.86 -6.52 -1.08
CA TRP A 4 5.21 -5.35 -0.30
C TRP A 4 4.33 -4.17 -0.68
N VAL A 5 3.75 -3.51 0.32
CA VAL A 5 2.89 -2.35 0.15
C VAL A 5 3.50 -1.17 0.90
N GLN A 6 3.89 -0.14 0.14
CA GLN A 6 4.36 1.14 0.66
C GLN A 6 3.15 2.02 0.97
N THR A 7 3.09 2.53 2.19
CA THR A 7 1.99 3.36 2.69
C THR A 7 2.45 4.79 2.97
N TYR A 8 1.69 5.75 2.46
CA TYR A 8 2.00 7.16 2.48
C TYR A 8 0.81 8.01 2.97
N GLY A 9 1.04 9.32 3.16
CA GLY A 9 0.00 10.28 3.51
C GLY A 9 -0.22 10.45 5.01
N LEU A 10 0.61 9.79 5.84
CA LEU A 10 0.59 9.97 7.28
C LEU A 10 1.64 10.98 7.73
N PRO A 11 1.30 11.88 8.67
CA PRO A 11 2.30 12.74 9.27
C PRO A 11 3.34 11.91 10.04
N LEU A 12 4.59 12.36 10.01
CA LEU A 12 5.77 11.59 10.44
C LEU A 12 5.73 11.15 11.93
N ASN A 13 5.07 11.93 12.79
CA ASN A 13 4.84 11.62 14.20
C ASN A 13 3.88 10.44 14.39
N TYR A 14 2.97 10.19 13.45
CA TYR A 14 2.02 9.06 13.50
C TYR A 14 2.58 7.76 12.92
N ILE A 15 3.75 7.80 12.28
CA ILE A 15 4.42 6.60 11.77
C ILE A 15 5.12 5.89 12.95
N THR A 16 4.35 5.00 13.58
CA THR A 16 4.77 4.17 14.72
C THR A 16 4.53 2.69 14.40
N ARG A 17 5.20 1.77 15.09
CA ARG A 17 4.99 0.32 14.91
C ARG A 17 3.51 -0.08 15.06
N LYS A 18 2.80 0.50 16.04
CA LYS A 18 1.37 0.23 16.28
C LYS A 18 0.50 0.70 15.11
N THR A 19 0.78 1.88 14.57
CA THR A 19 0.09 2.40 13.38
C THR A 19 0.34 1.51 12.18
N VAL A 20 1.60 1.12 11.94
CA VAL A 20 1.99 0.22 10.83
C VAL A 20 1.25 -1.10 10.91
N GLU A 21 1.20 -1.72 12.09
CA GLU A 21 0.50 -2.98 12.30
C GLU A 21 -1.02 -2.86 12.06
N THR A 22 -1.63 -1.80 12.59
CA THR A 22 -3.07 -1.52 12.43
C THR A 22 -3.44 -1.34 10.96
N ILE A 23 -2.62 -0.58 10.22
CA ILE A 23 -2.86 -0.34 8.80
C ILE A 23 -2.57 -1.59 7.98
N GLY A 24 -1.50 -2.33 8.29
CA GLY A 24 -1.17 -3.59 7.62
C GLY A 24 -2.31 -4.59 7.68
N LYS A 25 -2.94 -4.76 8.85
CA LYS A 25 -4.12 -5.61 9.04
C LYS A 25 -5.34 -5.16 8.22
N LYS A 26 -5.45 -3.87 7.89
CA LYS A 26 -6.50 -3.36 6.99
C LYS A 26 -6.21 -3.63 5.51
N ILE A 27 -4.94 -3.79 5.15
CA ILE A 27 -4.51 -4.05 3.77
C ILE A 27 -4.68 -5.54 3.44
N GLY A 28 -4.26 -6.44 4.35
CA GLY A 28 -4.32 -7.88 4.15
C GLY A 28 -3.80 -8.66 5.35
N VAL A 29 -3.44 -9.93 5.13
CA VAL A 29 -2.78 -10.76 6.16
C VAL A 29 -1.31 -10.35 6.22
N VAL A 30 -0.87 -9.80 7.35
CA VAL A 30 0.51 -9.31 7.52
C VAL A 30 1.47 -10.48 7.68
N ILE A 31 2.50 -10.52 6.82
CA ILE A 31 3.62 -11.47 6.88
C ILE A 31 4.79 -10.82 7.62
N GLU A 32 5.20 -9.64 7.16
CA GLU A 32 6.33 -8.89 7.70
C GLU A 32 6.01 -7.38 7.72
N MET A 33 6.61 -6.66 8.67
CA MET A 33 6.56 -5.20 8.69
C MET A 33 7.94 -4.62 8.97
N GLU A 34 8.34 -3.63 8.18
CA GLU A 34 9.55 -2.88 8.49
C GLU A 34 9.34 -2.04 9.76
N ASN A 35 10.33 -2.03 10.65
CA ASN A 35 10.33 -1.10 11.76
C ASN A 35 10.54 0.33 11.20
N PRO A 36 9.55 1.23 11.31
CA PRO A 36 9.71 2.58 10.76
C PRO A 36 10.73 3.42 11.54
N ARG A 37 11.06 3.04 12.79
CA ARG A 37 11.93 3.81 13.68
C ARG A 37 13.07 2.95 14.23
N LEU A 38 14.31 3.38 14.00
CA LEU A 38 15.50 2.82 14.62
C LEU A 38 16.03 3.83 15.64
N ASN A 39 16.29 3.41 16.88
CA ASN A 39 16.72 4.31 17.98
C ASN A 39 15.82 5.55 18.12
N ASN A 40 14.50 5.34 18.02
CA ASN A 40 13.47 6.39 18.04
C ASN A 40 13.50 7.39 16.85
N ILE A 41 14.44 7.23 15.90
CA ILE A 41 14.57 8.07 14.71
C ILE A 41 13.80 7.45 13.55
N LEU A 42 12.94 8.24 12.90
CA LEU A 42 12.20 7.80 11.72
C LEU A 42 13.15 7.58 10.54
N GLN A 43 13.08 6.38 9.96
CA GLN A 43 14.04 5.97 8.93
C GLN A 43 13.66 6.41 7.51
N ARG A 44 12.38 6.73 7.28
CA ARG A 44 11.83 7.16 5.98
C ARG A 44 10.43 7.75 6.13
N THR A 45 10.00 8.51 5.13
CA THR A 45 8.71 9.22 5.10
C THR A 45 7.49 8.35 4.80
N PHE A 46 7.70 7.05 4.58
CA PHE A 46 6.67 6.04 4.35
C PHE A 46 7.05 4.78 5.12
N PHE A 47 6.09 3.90 5.40
CA PHE A 47 6.40 2.56 5.88
C PHE A 47 5.96 1.53 4.85
N ARG A 48 6.44 0.29 5.00
CA ARG A 48 5.93 -0.81 4.20
C ARG A 48 5.67 -2.05 5.02
N VAL A 49 4.71 -2.82 4.54
CA VAL A 49 4.29 -4.09 5.08
C VAL A 49 4.27 -5.10 3.96
N GLU A 50 4.74 -6.31 4.23
CA GLU A 50 4.53 -7.46 3.36
C GLU A 50 3.22 -8.13 3.79
N VAL A 51 2.33 -8.30 2.82
CA VAL A 51 0.99 -8.82 3.07
C VAL A 51 0.61 -9.86 2.03
N THR A 52 -0.12 -10.88 2.48
CA THR A 52 -0.90 -11.74 1.59
C THR A 52 -2.17 -11.01 1.19
N LEU A 53 -2.31 -10.74 -0.12
CA LEU A 53 -3.48 -10.12 -0.73
C LEU A 53 -4.31 -11.15 -1.48
N ASN A 54 -5.63 -10.99 -1.38
CA ASN A 54 -6.56 -11.68 -2.26
C ASN A 54 -6.61 -10.95 -3.61
N ILE A 55 -5.94 -11.53 -4.61
CA ILE A 55 -5.82 -10.96 -5.95
C ILE A 55 -7.11 -11.05 -6.77
N THR A 56 -8.12 -11.81 -6.33
CA THR A 56 -9.43 -11.85 -6.98
C THR A 56 -10.25 -10.60 -6.69
N LYS A 57 -9.83 -9.78 -5.73
CA LYS A 57 -10.45 -8.52 -5.38
C LYS A 57 -9.62 -7.36 -5.93
N PRO A 58 -10.27 -6.22 -6.24
CA PRO A 58 -9.54 -5.03 -6.63
C PRO A 58 -8.59 -4.57 -5.52
N LEU A 59 -7.37 -4.18 -5.88
CA LEU A 59 -6.39 -3.64 -4.95
C LEU A 59 -6.90 -2.37 -4.28
N SER A 60 -6.57 -2.19 -3.01
CA SER A 60 -6.91 -0.96 -2.30
C SER A 60 -5.96 0.17 -2.73
N THR A 61 -6.50 1.34 -3.03
CA THR A 61 -5.68 2.51 -3.37
C THR A 61 -5.30 3.34 -2.14
N GLY A 62 -6.01 3.12 -1.03
CA GLY A 62 -5.94 3.97 0.16
C GLY A 62 -7.26 4.02 0.91
N PHE A 63 -7.25 4.72 2.05
CA PHE A 63 -8.45 5.00 2.84
C PHE A 63 -8.27 6.27 3.67
N TRP A 64 -9.39 6.84 4.11
CA TRP A 64 -9.40 7.94 5.08
C TRP A 64 -9.16 7.41 6.49
N LEU A 65 -8.06 7.81 7.11
CA LEU A 65 -7.75 7.49 8.50
C LEU A 65 -8.22 8.64 9.40
N ALA A 66 -9.24 8.38 10.21
CA ALA A 66 -9.59 9.25 11.33
C ALA A 66 -8.65 8.97 12.50
N ILE A 67 -8.08 10.04 13.06
CA ILE A 67 -7.32 10.00 14.31
C ILE A 67 -8.13 10.79 15.33
N GLU A 68 -8.34 10.21 16.51
CA GLU A 68 -9.13 10.81 17.58
C GLU A 68 -8.61 12.22 17.90
N ASN A 69 -9.53 13.20 17.96
CA ASN A 69 -9.22 14.62 18.21
C ASN A 69 -8.27 15.29 17.20
N HIS A 70 -8.08 14.69 16.01
CA HIS A 70 -7.18 15.20 14.98
C HIS A 70 -7.82 15.18 13.58
N GLN A 71 -7.16 15.84 12.63
CA GLN A 71 -7.58 15.87 11.23
C GLN A 71 -7.57 14.47 10.61
N THR A 72 -8.53 14.21 9.71
CA THR A 72 -8.56 12.97 8.92
C THR A 72 -7.49 13.00 7.82
N PHE A 73 -6.71 11.93 7.69
CA PHE A 73 -5.64 11.84 6.69
C PHE A 73 -6.01 10.87 5.57
N TRP A 74 -5.77 11.25 4.32
CA TRP A 74 -5.85 10.31 3.20
C TRP A 74 -4.57 9.47 3.16
N VAL A 75 -4.68 8.22 3.58
CA VAL A 75 -3.60 7.25 3.52
C VAL A 75 -3.68 6.56 2.17
N TYR A 76 -2.60 6.57 1.40
CA TYR A 76 -2.58 5.94 0.08
C TYR A 76 -1.50 4.88 -0.04
N PHE A 77 -1.78 3.88 -0.87
CA PHE A 77 -0.95 2.69 -1.04
C PHE A 77 -0.27 2.68 -2.39
N LYS A 78 0.96 2.18 -2.40
CA LYS A 78 1.69 1.77 -3.60
C LYS A 78 2.21 0.38 -3.39
N TYR A 79 2.17 -0.42 -4.44
CA TYR A 79 2.51 -1.83 -4.38
C TYR A 79 3.83 -2.06 -5.10
N GLU A 80 4.77 -2.72 -4.44
CA GLU A 80 6.03 -3.11 -5.07
C GLU A 80 5.79 -4.27 -6.05
N ARG A 81 6.58 -4.36 -7.12
CA ARG A 81 6.56 -5.45 -8.13
C ARG A 81 5.29 -5.59 -8.98
N ILE A 82 4.33 -4.66 -8.90
CA ILE A 82 3.14 -4.70 -9.77
C ILE A 82 3.45 -4.31 -11.23
N GLN A 83 4.51 -3.53 -11.47
CA GLN A 83 4.86 -3.06 -12.82
C GLN A 83 5.32 -4.18 -13.77
N ASP A 84 5.75 -5.33 -13.26
CA ASP A 84 6.39 -6.37 -14.08
C ASP A 84 5.40 -7.40 -14.68
N SER A 85 4.10 -7.40 -14.33
CA SER A 85 3.22 -8.51 -14.78
C SER A 85 1.69 -8.30 -14.86
N TYR A 86 1.13 -7.11 -14.62
CA TYR A 86 -0.34 -6.99 -14.44
C TYR A 86 -1.08 -5.88 -15.20
N TYR A 87 -2.25 -6.24 -15.75
CA TYR A 87 -3.22 -5.30 -16.33
C TYR A 87 -3.94 -4.52 -15.21
N LEU A 88 -3.36 -3.37 -14.84
CA LEU A 88 -3.88 -2.50 -13.79
C LEU A 88 -5.29 -1.93 -14.03
N ASN A 89 -5.83 -1.95 -15.25
CA ASN A 89 -7.09 -1.25 -15.60
C ASN A 89 -8.32 -1.67 -14.76
N TYR A 90 -8.32 -2.87 -14.18
CA TYR A 90 -9.43 -3.39 -13.39
C TYR A 90 -9.10 -3.54 -11.90
N GLY A 91 -7.84 -3.31 -11.51
CA GLY A 91 -7.35 -3.47 -10.14
C GLY A 91 -7.21 -4.91 -9.64
N ILE A 92 -7.53 -5.90 -10.48
CA ILE A 92 -7.46 -7.33 -10.16
C ILE A 92 -6.16 -7.87 -10.78
N LEU A 93 -5.31 -8.51 -9.98
CA LEU A 93 -4.05 -9.07 -10.46
C LEU A 93 -4.27 -10.45 -11.10
N GLY A 94 -3.51 -10.73 -12.16
CA GLY A 94 -3.59 -12.00 -12.91
C GLY A 94 -4.72 -12.09 -13.93
N HIS A 95 -5.44 -10.99 -14.15
CA HIS A 95 -6.61 -10.96 -15.02
C HIS A 95 -6.22 -10.46 -16.43
N SER A 96 -6.42 -11.26 -17.49
CA SER A 96 -6.17 -10.82 -18.87
C SER A 96 -7.29 -9.89 -19.37
N LYS A 97 -7.00 -8.96 -20.30
CA LYS A 97 -8.02 -8.06 -20.86
C LYS A 97 -9.19 -8.83 -21.50
N LYS A 98 -8.92 -10.02 -22.06
CA LYS A 98 -9.91 -10.83 -22.79
C LYS A 98 -10.92 -11.52 -21.89
N GLU A 99 -10.53 -11.84 -20.65
CA GLU A 99 -11.39 -12.54 -19.70
C GLU A 99 -12.29 -11.56 -18.90
N CYS A 100 -12.07 -10.24 -19.06
CA CYS A 100 -12.58 -9.26 -18.10
C CYS A 100 -13.93 -8.75 -18.55
N LYS A 101 -14.97 -9.23 -17.88
CA LYS A 101 -16.34 -8.77 -18.11
C LYS A 101 -16.69 -7.52 -17.29
N ASN A 102 -15.81 -7.12 -16.36
CA ASN A 102 -16.04 -5.96 -15.53
C ASN A 102 -15.71 -4.67 -16.29
N PRO A 103 -16.49 -3.59 -16.09
CA PRO A 103 -16.11 -2.28 -16.60
C PRO A 103 -14.79 -1.82 -15.99
N MET A 104 -14.04 -1.02 -16.72
CA MET A 104 -12.80 -0.41 -16.24
C MET A 104 -13.08 0.37 -14.95
N ALA A 105 -12.24 0.19 -13.93
CA ALA A 105 -12.41 0.93 -12.69
C ALA A 105 -11.97 2.38 -12.92
N THR A 106 -12.88 3.33 -12.71
CA THR A 106 -12.64 4.77 -12.89
C THR A 106 -12.42 5.46 -11.55
N ALA A 107 -11.68 6.57 -11.57
CA ALA A 107 -11.41 7.35 -10.37
C ALA A 107 -12.70 8.03 -9.87
N SER A 108 -12.87 8.11 -8.56
CA SER A 108 -14.09 8.72 -7.98
C SER A 108 -14.19 10.23 -8.22
N TRP A 109 -13.07 10.89 -8.51
CA TRP A 109 -12.99 12.34 -8.78
C TRP A 109 -13.05 12.69 -10.27
N ASP A 110 -12.83 11.72 -11.17
CA ASP A 110 -12.91 11.90 -12.62
C ASP A 110 -13.18 10.55 -13.30
N SER A 111 -14.38 10.41 -13.87
CA SER A 111 -14.83 9.19 -14.53
C SER A 111 -14.08 8.89 -15.83
N MET A 112 -13.34 9.86 -16.39
CA MET A 112 -12.48 9.66 -17.56
C MET A 112 -11.09 9.13 -17.18
N LYS A 113 -10.75 9.08 -15.90
CA LYS A 113 -9.44 8.61 -15.41
C LYS A 113 -9.54 7.19 -14.85
N PRO A 114 -8.56 6.31 -15.12
CA PRO A 114 -8.46 5.04 -14.41
C PRO A 114 -8.33 5.26 -12.91
N ARG A 115 -9.05 4.47 -12.12
CA ARG A 115 -8.84 4.34 -10.67
C ARG A 115 -7.42 3.87 -10.35
N TYR A 116 -6.93 2.96 -11.18
CA TYR A 116 -5.64 2.32 -11.05
C TYR A 116 -4.71 2.82 -12.17
N GLY A 117 -4.02 3.93 -11.89
CA GLY A 117 -3.01 4.46 -12.81
C GLY A 117 -1.66 3.72 -12.72
N LEU A 118 -0.75 4.00 -13.66
CA LEU A 118 0.64 3.49 -13.64
C LEU A 118 1.37 3.76 -12.31
N ARG A 119 0.93 4.77 -11.55
CA ARG A 119 1.52 5.19 -10.27
C ARG A 119 1.13 4.31 -9.07
N LEU A 120 0.28 3.30 -9.26
CA LEU A 120 -0.06 2.33 -8.22
C LEU A 120 1.13 1.39 -7.93
N GLY A 121 1.95 1.12 -8.94
CA GLY A 121 3.21 0.39 -8.79
C GLY A 121 4.36 1.30 -8.37
N VAL A 122 5.27 0.76 -7.58
CA VAL A 122 6.51 1.44 -7.15
C VAL A 122 7.69 0.48 -7.15
N ASN A 123 8.90 1.01 -7.33
CA ASN A 123 10.13 0.24 -7.20
C ASN A 123 10.30 -0.31 -5.77
N ARG A 124 10.95 -1.47 -5.68
CA ARG A 124 11.28 -2.08 -4.40
C ARG A 124 12.13 -1.12 -3.56
N ALA A 125 11.67 -0.81 -2.35
CA ALA A 125 12.47 -0.04 -1.42
C ALA A 125 13.65 -0.88 -0.91
N LYS A 126 14.80 -0.24 -0.66
CA LYS A 126 15.93 -0.89 0.02
C LYS A 126 15.49 -1.33 1.42
N PRO A 127 15.83 -2.55 1.88
CA PRO A 127 15.57 -2.94 3.27
C PRO A 127 16.17 -1.96 4.27
N LEU A 128 15.41 -1.59 5.30
CA LEU A 128 15.99 -1.00 6.50
C LEU A 128 16.85 -2.06 7.17
N LEU A 129 18.15 -1.78 7.34
CA LEU A 129 19.04 -2.68 8.06
C LEU A 129 18.53 -2.84 9.49
N ALA A 130 18.23 -4.07 9.90
CA ALA A 130 18.27 -4.47 11.29
C ALA A 130 19.75 -4.50 11.71
N ARG A 131 20.35 -3.35 12.02
CA ARG A 131 21.67 -3.30 12.63
C ARG A 131 21.52 -3.48 14.14
N GLY A 132 21.94 -4.64 14.64
CA GLY A 132 22.40 -4.89 16.01
C GLY A 132 21.33 -5.25 17.04
N THR A 133 21.11 -6.54 17.27
CA THR A 133 21.24 -7.04 18.65
C THR A 133 22.73 -7.08 18.95
N GLU A 134 23.21 -6.14 19.75
CA GLU A 134 24.34 -6.40 20.65
C GLU A 134 23.96 -7.50 21.64
#